data_AF-A0A6M0H4J5-F1
#
_entry.id   AF-A0A6M0H4J5-F1
#
_cell.length_a   1.000
_cell.length_b   1.000
_cell.length_c   1.000
_cell.angle_alpha   90.00
_cell.angle_beta   90.00
_cell.angle_gamma   90.00
#
_symmetry.space_group_name_H-M   'P 1'
#
loop_
_entity.id
_entity.type
_entity.pdbx_description
1 polymer ?
#
loop_
_entity_poly.entity_id
_entity_poly.type
_entity_poly.pdbx_seq_one_letter_code
_entity_poly.pdbx_strand_id
1 'polypeptide(L)'
;MKKWYDEEYEFEIEVTGFLRSDHTERYCRNGEEVGDKYTCTYGCPINADGQGICSKVMMIMFPIMESVRSGGDLENIGGDGKYSKDIVCPDGCVMFRLTAKKLGNENFYKGKFFD
;
A
#
# COMPACT_ATOMS: atom_id res chain seq x y z
N MET A 1 14.72 6.61 -12.64
CA MET A 1 15.61 5.60 -12.01
C MET A 1 15.76 4.42 -12.96
N LYS A 2 16.94 3.79 -13.04
CA LYS A 2 17.11 2.54 -13.80
C LYS A 2 16.65 1.36 -12.93
N LYS A 3 15.43 0.88 -13.14
CA LYS A 3 14.91 -0.31 -12.44
C LYS A 3 15.70 -1.53 -12.95
N TRP A 4 16.37 -2.24 -12.04
CA TRP A 4 17.27 -3.34 -12.38
C TRP A 4 16.90 -4.66 -11.68
N TYR A 5 16.07 -4.57 -10.63
CA TYR A 5 15.53 -5.69 -9.88
C TYR A 5 14.01 -5.67 -9.98
N ASP A 6 13.44 -6.86 -10.18
CA ASP A 6 11.99 -7.09 -10.20
C ASP A 6 11.54 -7.63 -8.85
N GLU A 7 10.73 -6.84 -8.15
CA GLU A 7 10.26 -7.14 -6.79
C GLU A 7 9.40 -8.41 -6.73
N GLU A 8 9.43 -9.10 -5.58
CA GLU A 8 8.61 -10.29 -5.32
C GLU A 8 7.10 -9.98 -5.27
N TYR A 9 6.74 -8.74 -4.90
CA TYR A 9 5.36 -8.30 -4.70
C TYR A 9 5.05 -6.96 -5.39
N GLU A 10 3.81 -6.84 -5.84
CA GLU A 10 3.13 -5.58 -6.12
C GLU A 10 2.12 -5.32 -5.00
N PHE A 11 1.96 -4.06 -4.62
CA PHE A 11 0.96 -3.60 -3.68
C PHE A 11 -0.03 -2.69 -4.42
N GLU A 12 -1.31 -3.01 -4.31
CA GLU A 12 -2.41 -2.16 -4.73
C GLU A 12 -3.05 -1.56 -3.47
N ILE A 13 -3.29 -0.26 -3.51
CA ILE A 13 -3.98 0.49 -2.45
C ILE A 13 -5.19 1.14 -3.08
N GLU A 14 -6.38 0.81 -2.58
CA GLU A 14 -7.65 1.38 -3.03
C GLU A 14 -8.30 2.19 -1.92
N VAL A 15 -8.79 3.38 -2.23
CA VAL A 15 -9.64 4.13 -1.30
C VAL A 15 -11.03 3.51 -1.30
N THR A 16 -11.44 2.97 -0.16
CA THR A 16 -12.72 2.24 -0.04
C THR A 16 -13.82 3.06 0.61
N GLY A 17 -13.48 4.19 1.23
CA GLY A 17 -14.46 5.04 1.89
C GLY A 17 -13.84 6.11 2.78
N PHE A 18 -14.71 6.78 3.52
CA PHE A 18 -14.36 7.75 4.53
C PHE A 18 -14.86 7.28 5.90
N LEU A 19 -14.10 7.55 6.97
CA LEU A 19 -14.44 7.05 8.29
C LEU A 19 -15.67 7.76 8.89
N ARG A 20 -15.82 9.07 8.66
CA ARG A 20 -16.84 9.93 9.29
C ARG A 20 -17.42 10.98 8.32
N SER A 21 -17.30 10.75 7.02
CA SER A 21 -17.80 11.62 5.95
C SER A 21 -18.36 10.75 4.81
N ASP A 22 -18.98 11.39 3.83
CA ASP A 22 -19.39 10.80 2.55
C ASP A 22 -18.69 11.48 1.34
N HIS A 23 -17.86 12.50 1.58
CA HIS A 23 -17.15 13.27 0.56
C HIS A 23 -15.73 13.67 1.01
N THR A 24 -14.91 14.06 0.03
CA THR A 24 -13.48 14.42 0.23
C THR A 24 -13.27 15.90 0.53
N GLU A 25 -14.04 16.79 -0.09
CA GLU A 25 -13.80 18.23 0.00
C GLU A 25 -13.91 18.71 1.44
N ARG A 26 -12.92 19.49 1.89
CA ARG A 26 -12.81 19.98 3.28
C ARG A 26 -12.67 18.88 4.33
N TYR A 27 -12.46 17.62 3.93
CA TYR A 27 -12.29 16.48 4.83
C TYR A 27 -10.91 15.81 4.67
N CYS A 28 -10.49 15.51 3.45
CA CYS A 28 -9.16 15.03 3.14
C CYS A 28 -8.32 16.11 2.46
N ARG A 29 -7.22 16.55 3.09
CA ARG A 29 -6.33 17.57 2.50
C ARG A 29 -5.58 17.09 1.25
N ASN A 30 -5.43 15.77 1.09
CA ASN A 30 -4.82 15.19 -0.09
C ASN A 30 -5.82 14.98 -1.24
N GLY A 31 -7.12 15.17 -0.97
CA GLY A 31 -8.16 15.03 -1.99
C GLY A 31 -8.48 13.60 -2.42
N GLU A 32 -8.10 12.60 -1.62
CA GLU A 32 -8.40 11.18 -1.91
C GLU A 32 -9.92 10.96 -2.11
N GLU A 33 -10.31 10.27 -3.17
CA GLU A 33 -11.68 9.92 -3.52
C GLU A 33 -11.91 8.40 -3.52
N VAL A 34 -13.13 7.97 -3.24
CA VAL A 34 -13.48 6.55 -3.26
C VAL A 34 -13.29 5.99 -4.67
N GLY A 35 -12.53 4.90 -4.77
CA GLY A 35 -12.14 4.30 -6.04
C GLY A 35 -10.77 4.76 -6.54
N ASP A 36 -10.11 5.72 -5.89
CA ASP A 36 -8.71 6.02 -6.18
C ASP A 36 -7.84 4.79 -5.94
N LYS A 37 -6.95 4.53 -6.89
CA LYS A 37 -6.03 3.38 -6.86
C LYS A 37 -4.60 3.83 -7.01
N TYR A 38 -3.76 3.29 -6.14
CA TYR A 38 -2.32 3.48 -6.16
C TYR A 38 -1.64 2.12 -6.27
N THR A 39 -0.55 2.05 -7.01
CA THR A 39 0.28 0.84 -7.07
C THR A 39 1.73 1.15 -6.79
N CYS A 40 2.42 0.19 -6.18
CA CYS A 40 3.88 0.18 -6.15
C CYS A 40 4.43 -1.24 -6.03
N THR A 41 5.71 -1.37 -6.33
CA THR A 41 6.48 -2.56 -5.97
C THR A 41 7.44 -2.28 -4.81
N TYR A 42 8.27 -1.23 -4.92
CA TYR A 42 9.22 -0.80 -3.88
C TYR A 42 9.09 0.68 -3.50
N GLY A 43 8.94 1.55 -4.50
CA GLY A 43 8.75 2.99 -4.27
C GLY A 43 7.44 3.32 -3.57
N CYS A 44 7.21 4.62 -3.32
CA CYS A 44 5.92 5.06 -2.79
C CYS A 44 4.80 4.77 -3.83
N PRO A 45 3.60 4.37 -3.37
CA PRO A 45 2.44 4.19 -4.24
C PRO A 45 2.10 5.44 -5.03
N ILE A 46 1.88 5.28 -6.33
CA ILE A 46 1.41 6.33 -7.23
C ILE A 46 0.15 5.90 -7.95
N ASN A 47 -0.74 6.84 -8.26
CA ASN A 47 -1.91 6.58 -9.09
C ASN A 47 -1.57 6.66 -10.59
N ALA A 48 -2.57 6.47 -11.45
CA ALA A 48 -2.42 6.50 -12.91
C ALA A 48 -1.93 7.87 -13.44
N ASP A 49 -2.21 8.95 -12.72
CA ASP A 49 -1.77 10.32 -13.05
C ASP A 49 -0.37 10.64 -12.49
N GLY A 50 0.29 9.68 -11.85
CA GLY A 50 1.60 9.84 -11.25
C GLY A 50 1.60 10.62 -9.92
N GLN A 51 0.43 10.80 -9.30
CA GLN A 51 0.32 11.43 -7.98
C GLN A 51 0.58 10.40 -6.89
N GLY A 52 1.41 10.78 -5.91
CA GLY A 52 1.75 9.93 -4.78
C GLY A 52 0.67 9.93 -3.71
N ILE A 53 0.53 8.78 -3.05
CA ILE A 53 -0.34 8.66 -1.86
C ILE A 53 0.15 9.57 -0.73
N CYS A 54 -0.76 9.99 0.15
CA CYS A 54 -0.44 10.82 1.31
C CYS A 54 0.71 10.23 2.15
N SER A 55 1.75 11.02 2.41
CA SER A 55 2.93 10.58 3.18
C SER A 55 2.59 10.13 4.61
N LYS A 56 1.50 10.62 5.21
CA LYS A 56 1.07 10.20 6.54
C LYS A 56 0.63 8.76 6.57
N VAL A 57 -0.17 8.30 5.59
CA VAL A 57 -0.65 6.91 5.58
C VAL A 57 0.50 5.92 5.35
N MET A 58 1.57 6.35 4.68
CA MET A 58 2.78 5.54 4.53
C MET A 58 3.45 5.16 5.84
N MET A 59 3.31 5.95 6.92
CA MET A 59 3.81 5.56 8.25
C MET A 59 3.16 4.27 8.78
N ILE A 60 1.95 3.96 8.32
CA ILE A 60 1.22 2.73 8.66
C ILE A 60 1.44 1.67 7.58
N MET A 61 1.37 2.05 6.30
CA MET A 61 1.45 1.09 5.19
C MET A 61 2.84 0.48 5.02
N PHE A 62 3.92 1.25 5.23
CA PHE A 62 5.29 0.74 5.08
C PHE A 62 5.56 -0.53 5.93
N PRO A 63 5.34 -0.55 7.26
CA PRO A 63 5.57 -1.75 8.05
C PRO A 63 4.64 -2.92 7.67
N ILE A 64 3.44 -2.64 7.17
CA ILE A 64 2.52 -3.69 6.66
C ILE A 64 3.09 -4.32 5.39
N MET A 65 3.60 -3.51 4.46
CA MET A 65 4.25 -4.00 3.25
C MET A 65 5.52 -4.82 3.58
N GLU A 66 6.34 -4.35 4.53
CA GLU A 66 7.52 -5.09 5.00
C GLU A 66 7.16 -6.43 5.65
N SER A 67 6.01 -6.50 6.33
CA SER A 67 5.51 -7.76 6.89
C SER A 67 5.23 -8.79 5.80
N VAL A 68 4.65 -8.36 4.67
CA VAL A 68 4.45 -9.24 3.49
C VAL A 68 5.79 -9.63 2.86
N ARG A 69 6.70 -8.68 2.64
CA ARG A 69 8.03 -8.95 2.05
C ARG A 69 8.87 -9.92 2.89
N SER A 70 8.64 -9.95 4.20
CA SER A 70 9.26 -10.88 5.14
C SER A 70 8.65 -12.30 5.10
N GLY A 71 7.68 -12.55 4.22
CA GLY A 71 6.95 -13.81 4.12
C GLY A 71 5.87 -13.99 5.19
N GLY A 72 5.44 -12.89 5.82
CA GLY A 72 4.42 -12.88 6.86
C GLY A 72 3.00 -13.09 6.33
N ASP A 73 2.06 -13.02 7.27
CA ASP A 73 0.62 -13.18 7.04
C ASP A 73 -0.11 -12.02 7.72
N LEU A 74 -0.84 -11.23 6.93
CA LEU A 74 -1.49 -10.01 7.41
C LEU A 74 -2.64 -10.29 8.38
N GLU A 75 -3.21 -11.50 8.41
CA GLU A 75 -4.23 -11.87 9.41
C GLU A 75 -3.68 -11.74 10.84
N ASN A 76 -2.38 -11.98 11.05
CA ASN A 76 -1.71 -11.82 12.35
C ASN A 76 -1.67 -10.38 12.86
N ILE A 77 -1.91 -9.39 11.99
CA ILE A 77 -2.02 -7.98 12.34
C ILE A 77 -3.43 -7.43 12.04
N GLY A 78 -4.43 -8.31 11.93
CA GLY A 78 -5.84 -7.96 11.70
C GLY A 78 -6.16 -7.59 10.25
N GLY A 79 -5.50 -8.22 9.28
CA GLY A 79 -5.95 -8.27 7.90
C GLY A 79 -7.19 -9.17 7.74
N ASP A 80 -7.94 -8.97 6.67
CA ASP A 80 -9.09 -9.80 6.28
C ASP A 80 -8.68 -11.02 5.43
N GLY A 81 -7.38 -11.13 5.14
CA GLY A 81 -6.75 -12.30 4.57
C GLY A 81 -5.23 -12.15 4.58
N LYS A 82 -4.54 -13.22 4.22
CA LYS A 82 -3.07 -13.28 4.24
C LYS A 82 -2.35 -12.10 3.59
N TYR A 83 -2.93 -11.54 2.53
CA TYR A 83 -2.33 -10.46 1.75
C TYR A 83 -3.21 -9.22 1.63
N SER A 84 -4.25 -9.08 2.45
CA SER A 84 -5.15 -7.94 2.41
C SER A 84 -5.40 -7.36 3.81
N LYS A 85 -5.52 -6.03 3.88
CA LYS A 85 -5.80 -5.33 5.13
C LYS A 85 -6.43 -3.96 4.90
N ASP A 86 -7.46 -3.66 5.67
CA ASP A 86 -8.04 -2.32 5.74
C ASP A 86 -7.30 -1.43 6.74
N ILE A 87 -7.10 -0.17 6.35
CA ILE A 87 -6.29 0.81 7.04
C ILE A 87 -7.03 2.15 7.06
N VAL A 88 -7.12 2.77 8.23
CA VAL A 88 -7.57 4.15 8.36
C VAL A 88 -6.34 5.06 8.39
N CYS A 89 -6.38 6.17 7.65
CA CYS A 89 -5.27 7.12 7.66
C CYS A 89 -5.04 7.72 9.07
N PRO A 90 -3.83 8.20 9.40
CA PRO A 90 -3.56 8.77 10.73
C PRO A 90 -4.43 9.97 11.11
N ASP A 91 -4.96 10.70 10.12
CA ASP A 91 -5.86 11.83 10.35
C ASP A 91 -7.31 11.38 10.63
N GLY A 92 -7.61 10.07 10.50
CA GLY A 92 -8.94 9.51 10.74
C GLY A 92 -9.97 9.86 9.67
N CYS A 93 -9.51 10.23 8.47
CA CYS A 93 -10.39 10.65 7.37
C CYS A 93 -10.70 9.51 6.41
N VAL A 94 -9.68 8.95 5.76
CA VAL A 94 -9.83 8.06 4.60
C VAL A 94 -9.58 6.61 5.02
N MET A 95 -10.38 5.69 4.50
CA MET A 95 -10.21 4.25 4.61
C MET A 95 -9.60 3.71 3.32
N PHE A 96 -8.57 2.91 3.48
CA PHE A 96 -7.83 2.29 2.39
C PHE A 96 -7.86 0.78 2.53
N ARG A 97 -7.94 0.07 1.42
CA ARG A 97 -7.63 -1.35 1.33
C ARG A 97 -6.27 -1.54 0.70
N LEU A 98 -5.34 -2.15 1.43
CA LEU A 98 -4.07 -2.61 0.89
C LEU A 98 -4.19 -4.07 0.49
N THR A 99 -3.78 -4.41 -0.73
CA THR A 99 -3.70 -5.79 -1.23
C THR A 99 -2.32 -6.05 -1.82
N ALA A 100 -1.65 -7.10 -1.37
CA ALA A 100 -0.38 -7.55 -1.95
C ALA A 100 -0.60 -8.69 -2.96
N LYS A 101 0.07 -8.59 -4.10
CA LYS A 101 0.05 -9.59 -5.18
C LYS A 101 1.45 -10.14 -5.37
N LYS A 102 1.60 -11.46 -5.30
CA LYS A 102 2.88 -12.12 -5.56
C LYS A 102 3.16 -12.14 -7.06
N LEU A 103 4.34 -11.69 -7.45
CA LEU A 103 4.75 -11.59 -8.86
C LEU A 103 5.57 -12.79 -9.35
N GLY A 104 5.98 -13.67 -8.44
CA GLY A 104 6.77 -14.87 -8.77
C GLY A 104 8.27 -14.64 -8.93
N ASN A 105 8.73 -13.40 -8.74
CA ASN A 105 10.16 -13.06 -8.77
C ASN A 105 10.88 -13.58 -7.51
N GLU A 106 12.19 -13.73 -7.63
CA GLU A 106 13.04 -14.17 -6.52
C GLU A 106 13.19 -13.07 -5.46
N ASN A 107 13.13 -13.46 -4.19
CA ASN A 107 13.31 -12.54 -3.08
C ASN A 107 14.73 -11.93 -3.07
N PHE A 108 14.83 -10.62 -2.89
CA PHE A 108 16.08 -9.86 -2.98
C PHE A 108 17.22 -10.42 -2.09
N TYR A 109 16.92 -10.75 -0.84
CA TYR A 109 17.92 -11.23 0.10
C TYR A 109 18.26 -12.71 -0.12
N LYS A 110 17.26 -13.53 -0.49
CA LYS A 110 17.48 -14.98 -0.72
C LYS A 110 18.18 -15.27 -2.04
N GLY A 111 17.91 -14.47 -3.07
CA GLY A 111 18.62 -14.52 -4.35
C GLY A 111 19.99 -13.86 -4.34
N LYS A 112 20.42 -13.31 -3.19
CA LYS A 112 21.73 -12.69 -2.99
C LYS A 112 22.03 -11.55 -3.98
N PHE A 113 21.04 -10.71 -4.27
CA PHE A 113 21.17 -9.61 -5.23
C PHE A 113 22.10 -8.45 -4.77
N PHE A 114 22.76 -8.56 -3.60
CA PHE A 114 23.82 -7.64 -3.17
C PHE A 114 25.22 -8.03 -3.69
N ASP A 115 25.41 -9.30 -4.06
CA ASP A 115 26.68 -9.85 -4.53
C ASP A 115 26.96 -9.49 -6.00
#